data_AF-A0A328B7G9-F1
#
_entry.id   AF-A0A328B7G9-F1
#
_cell.length_a   1.000
_cell.length_b   1.000
_cell.length_c   1.000
_cell.angle_alpha   90.00
_cell.angle_beta   90.00
_cell.angle_gamma   90.00
#
_symmetry.space_group_name_H-M   'P 1'
#
loop_
_entity.id
_entity.type
_entity.pdbx_description
1 polymer ?
#
loop_
_entity_poly.entity_id
_entity_poly.type
_entity_poly.pdbx_seq_one_letter_code
_entity_poly.pdbx_strand_id
1 'polypeptide(L)'
;MPLLAALALVLSACGGGAPKGAAEAATRLLTAAMNDDQAAFEAEIDRAALRDDVRRQVTAMAKTKALDVEGGPSEFALDRMISPEAIRLVDAQGRRRTEAPAPDEVRRMLKPLGERKVCLRQGGSDCLLTFGKGKDGWRLVGMQARDMTIQVAEARF
;
A
#
# COMPACT_ATOMS: atom_id res chain seq x y z
N MET A 1 -54.10 22.23 2.37
CA MET A 1 -53.08 21.71 3.31
C MET A 1 -53.67 20.45 3.93
N PRO A 2 -53.02 19.27 3.90
CA PRO A 2 -51.58 19.00 4.05
C PRO A 2 -50.95 18.28 2.82
N LEU A 3 -49.70 18.56 2.43
CA LEU A 3 -48.42 18.12 3.03
C LEU A 3 -48.18 16.60 2.86
N LEU A 4 -47.68 16.20 1.69
CA LEU A 4 -47.03 14.91 1.50
C LEU A 4 -45.52 15.14 1.45
N ALA A 5 -44.87 14.76 2.54
CA ALA A 5 -43.45 14.83 2.75
C ALA A 5 -42.71 13.95 1.73
N ALA A 6 -41.81 14.55 0.96
CA ALA A 6 -40.83 13.82 0.18
C ALA A 6 -39.82 13.18 1.14
N LEU A 7 -39.80 11.84 1.18
CA LEU A 7 -38.77 11.06 1.86
C LEU A 7 -37.42 11.27 1.17
N ALA A 8 -36.59 12.15 1.72
CA ALA A 8 -35.17 12.21 1.41
C ALA A 8 -34.44 11.08 2.18
N LEU A 9 -34.51 9.86 1.66
CA LEU A 9 -33.63 8.75 2.06
C LEU A 9 -32.28 8.92 1.36
N VAL A 10 -31.44 9.82 1.88
CA VAL A 10 -30.00 9.88 1.53
C VAL A 10 -29.22 9.25 2.69
N LEU A 11 -29.32 7.92 2.81
CA LEU A 11 -28.41 7.14 3.66
C LEU A 11 -27.42 6.40 2.77
N SER A 12 -26.13 6.50 3.16
CA SER A 12 -24.94 5.71 2.80
C SER A 12 -23.87 6.53 2.04
N ALA A 13 -22.65 6.76 2.52
CA ALA A 13 -21.86 6.07 3.54
C ALA A 13 -20.94 7.06 4.29
N CYS A 14 -21.27 7.35 5.55
CA CYS A 14 -20.34 8.03 6.46
C CYS A 14 -19.48 6.97 7.16
N GLY A 15 -18.16 7.00 6.93
CA GLY A 15 -17.17 6.32 7.77
C GLY A 15 -16.79 4.89 7.36
N GLY A 16 -16.87 4.53 6.08
CA GLY A 16 -16.49 3.19 5.61
C GLY A 16 -15.00 2.92 5.75
N GLY A 17 -14.64 1.91 6.54
CA GLY A 17 -13.28 1.38 6.60
C GLY A 17 -12.74 0.94 5.23
N ALA A 18 -11.45 0.60 5.16
CA ALA A 18 -10.84 0.24 3.90
C ALA A 18 -11.61 -0.88 3.16
N PRO A 19 -11.83 -0.77 1.83
CA PRO A 19 -12.55 -1.77 1.06
C PRO A 19 -11.96 -3.17 1.23
N LYS A 20 -12.81 -4.19 1.37
CA LYS A 20 -12.39 -5.59 1.57
C LYS A 20 -11.35 -6.05 0.53
N GLY A 21 -11.60 -5.77 -0.75
CA GLY A 21 -10.67 -6.13 -1.83
C GLY A 21 -9.31 -5.45 -1.75
N ALA A 22 -9.23 -4.26 -1.13
CA ALA A 22 -7.94 -3.59 -0.92
C ALA A 22 -7.15 -4.26 0.22
N ALA A 23 -7.84 -4.70 1.28
CA ALA A 23 -7.23 -5.48 2.35
C ALA A 23 -6.73 -6.84 1.85
N GLU A 24 -7.53 -7.53 1.03
CA GLU A 24 -7.14 -8.81 0.42
C GLU A 24 -5.91 -8.67 -0.48
N ALA A 25 -5.86 -7.65 -1.35
CA ALA A 25 -4.70 -7.38 -2.20
C ALA A 25 -3.45 -7.05 -1.38
N ALA A 26 -3.60 -6.21 -0.34
CA ALA A 26 -2.51 -5.90 0.56
C ALA A 26 -1.99 -7.13 1.32
N THR A 27 -2.88 -8.01 1.80
CA THR A 27 -2.49 -9.27 2.43
C THR A 27 -1.75 -10.20 1.48
N ARG A 28 -2.21 -10.36 0.23
CA ARG A 28 -1.52 -11.21 -0.77
C ARG A 28 -0.14 -10.66 -1.10
N LEU A 29 -0.01 -9.34 -1.30
CA LEU A 29 1.28 -8.70 -1.53
C LEU A 29 2.25 -8.92 -0.35
N LEU A 30 1.78 -8.68 0.88
CA LEU A 30 2.59 -8.85 2.09
C LEU A 30 3.00 -10.32 2.31
N THR A 31 2.13 -11.27 1.93
CA THR A 31 2.43 -12.70 1.97
C THR A 31 3.49 -13.06 0.93
N ALA A 32 3.37 -12.56 -0.30
CA ALA A 32 4.36 -12.76 -1.34
C ALA A 32 5.73 -12.20 -0.93
N ALA A 33 5.75 -10.99 -0.34
CA ALA A 33 6.97 -10.39 0.21
C ALA A 33 7.60 -11.24 1.32
N MET A 34 6.81 -11.73 2.26
CA MET A 34 7.28 -12.59 3.35
C MET A 34 7.90 -13.90 2.84
N ASN A 35 7.33 -14.47 1.78
CA ASN A 35 7.78 -15.73 1.18
C ASN A 35 8.87 -15.57 0.12
N ASP A 36 9.32 -14.34 -0.16
CA ASP A 36 10.23 -14.02 -1.26
C ASP A 36 9.72 -14.52 -2.64
N ASP A 37 8.40 -14.54 -2.83
CA ASP A 37 7.75 -15.02 -4.05
C ASP A 37 7.60 -13.88 -5.06
N GLN A 38 8.58 -13.79 -5.98
CA GLN A 38 8.60 -12.77 -7.02
C GLN A 38 7.36 -12.81 -7.92
N ALA A 39 6.89 -14.00 -8.30
CA ALA A 39 5.79 -14.13 -9.25
C ALA A 39 4.46 -13.68 -8.62
N ALA A 40 4.20 -14.11 -7.38
CA ALA A 40 3.03 -13.67 -6.63
C ALA A 40 3.10 -12.17 -6.30
N PHE A 41 4.28 -11.64 -6.02
CA PHE A 41 4.46 -10.21 -5.78
C PHE A 41 4.12 -9.39 -7.02
N GLU A 42 4.70 -9.72 -8.18
CA GLU A 42 4.41 -9.05 -9.45
C GLU A 42 2.93 -9.14 -9.85
N ALA A 43 2.24 -10.22 -9.48
CA ALA A 43 0.82 -10.38 -9.72
C ALA A 43 -0.05 -9.35 -8.96
N GLU A 44 0.44 -8.77 -7.85
CA GLU A 44 -0.29 -7.80 -7.02
C GLU A 44 0.09 -6.33 -7.30
N ILE A 45 1.05 -6.06 -8.18
CA ILE A 45 1.52 -4.68 -8.45
C ILE A 45 1.11 -4.17 -9.84
N ASP A 46 0.79 -2.89 -9.94
CA ASP A 46 0.82 -2.18 -11.22
C ASP A 46 2.25 -1.69 -11.46
N ARG A 47 3.05 -2.48 -12.19
CA ARG A 47 4.49 -2.21 -12.34
C ARG A 47 4.77 -0.85 -12.96
N ALA A 48 3.98 -0.43 -13.95
CA ALA A 48 4.19 0.86 -14.60
C ALA A 48 3.93 2.01 -13.60
N ALA A 49 2.77 1.99 -12.92
CA ALA A 49 2.43 3.03 -11.95
C ALA A 49 3.42 3.08 -10.78
N LEU A 50 3.83 1.91 -10.29
CA LEU A 50 4.72 1.77 -9.16
C LEU A 50 6.14 2.25 -9.49
N ARG A 51 6.66 1.90 -10.67
CA ARG A 51 7.98 2.37 -11.12
C ARG A 51 8.01 3.88 -11.28
N ASP A 52 6.98 4.47 -11.87
CA ASP A 52 6.88 5.91 -12.02
C ASP A 52 6.83 6.61 -10.65
N ASP A 53 6.16 6.00 -9.66
CA ASP A 53 6.12 6.53 -8.29
C ASP A 53 7.48 6.52 -7.60
N VAL A 54 8.19 5.38 -7.64
CA VAL A 54 9.53 5.27 -7.07
C VAL A 54 10.49 6.22 -7.79
N ARG A 55 10.42 6.33 -9.12
CA ARG A 55 11.24 7.27 -9.90
C ARG A 55 11.04 8.71 -9.42
N ARG A 56 9.79 9.17 -9.28
CA ARG A 56 9.49 10.52 -8.78
C ARG A 56 10.09 10.77 -7.41
N GLN A 57 9.96 9.81 -6.49
CA GLN A 57 10.50 9.94 -5.14
C GLN A 57 12.03 10.02 -5.14
N VAL A 58 12.71 9.13 -5.86
CA VAL A 58 14.17 9.11 -5.95
C VAL A 58 14.70 10.40 -6.60
N THR A 59 14.08 10.87 -7.68
CA THR A 59 14.45 12.16 -8.30
C THR A 59 14.23 13.33 -7.35
N ALA A 60 13.13 13.35 -6.59
CA ALA A 60 12.89 14.39 -5.59
C ALA A 60 13.96 14.38 -4.49
N MET A 61 14.36 13.19 -4.01
CA MET A 61 15.43 13.03 -3.02
C MET A 61 16.81 13.42 -3.55
N ALA A 62 17.11 13.19 -4.83
CA ALA A 62 18.37 13.61 -5.44
C ALA A 62 18.46 15.14 -5.51
N LYS A 63 17.37 15.80 -5.93
CA LYS A 63 17.26 17.26 -5.99
C LYS A 63 17.47 17.92 -4.63
N THR A 64 16.91 17.37 -3.55
CA THR A 64 17.10 17.93 -2.20
C THR A 64 18.54 17.79 -1.69
N LYS A 65 19.31 16.84 -2.23
CA LYS A 65 20.72 16.62 -1.88
C LYS A 65 21.70 17.36 -2.81
N ALA A 66 21.21 18.21 -3.71
CA ALA A 66 21.99 18.89 -4.75
C ALA A 66 22.83 17.91 -5.61
N LEU A 67 22.38 16.66 -5.73
CA LEU A 67 22.93 15.67 -6.64
C LEU A 67 22.09 15.70 -7.90
N ASP A 68 22.51 16.47 -8.90
CA ASP A 68 21.91 16.39 -10.22
C ASP A 68 22.57 15.23 -10.97
N VAL A 69 21.84 14.14 -11.12
CA VAL A 69 22.30 12.97 -11.88
C VAL A 69 21.76 13.14 -13.28
N GLU A 70 22.62 13.52 -14.23
CA GLU A 70 22.28 13.51 -15.66
C GLU A 70 21.76 12.11 -16.04
N GLY A 71 20.49 12.04 -16.46
CA GLY A 71 19.82 10.80 -16.85
C GLY A 71 18.91 10.16 -15.78
N GLY A 72 18.90 10.65 -14.53
CA GLY A 72 18.03 10.13 -13.47
C GLY A 72 18.37 8.71 -13.00
N PRO A 73 17.55 8.11 -12.11
CA PRO A 73 17.80 6.74 -11.62
C PRO A 73 17.59 5.73 -12.75
N SER A 74 18.48 4.74 -12.85
CA SER A 74 18.36 3.70 -13.88
C SER A 74 17.17 2.79 -13.62
N GLU A 75 16.53 2.30 -14.69
CA GLU A 75 15.39 1.38 -14.60
C GLU A 75 15.75 0.11 -13.81
N PHE A 76 16.98 -0.40 -13.98
CA PHE A 76 17.47 -1.54 -13.23
C PHE A 76 17.53 -1.27 -11.72
N ALA A 77 17.99 -0.09 -11.30
CA ALA A 77 18.01 0.28 -9.89
C ALA A 77 16.59 0.41 -9.32
N LEU A 78 15.67 1.03 -10.07
CA LEU A 78 14.27 1.15 -9.67
C LEU A 78 13.60 -0.23 -9.54
N ASP A 79 13.89 -1.16 -10.45
CA ASP A 79 13.31 -2.50 -10.40
C ASP A 79 13.80 -3.28 -9.17
N ARG A 80 15.06 -3.13 -8.74
CA ARG A 80 15.54 -3.73 -7.48
C ARG A 80 14.88 -3.15 -6.23
N MET A 81 14.47 -1.88 -6.27
CA MET A 81 13.72 -1.26 -5.18
C MET A 81 12.27 -1.74 -5.12
N ILE A 82 11.77 -2.35 -6.19
CA ILE A 82 10.40 -2.86 -6.29
C ILE A 82 10.45 -4.38 -6.34
N SER A 83 10.72 -4.97 -5.19
CA SER A 83 10.93 -6.40 -5.03
C SER A 83 10.35 -6.88 -3.69
N PRO A 84 10.10 -8.19 -3.53
CA PRO A 84 9.73 -8.81 -2.25
C PRO A 84 10.68 -8.40 -1.12
N GLU A 85 11.99 -8.47 -1.37
CA GLU A 85 13.06 -8.16 -0.41
C GLU A 85 13.05 -6.71 0.12
N ALA A 86 12.42 -5.77 -0.62
CA ALA A 86 12.25 -4.39 -0.19
C ALA A 86 11.23 -4.23 0.96
N ILE A 87 10.40 -5.24 1.21
CA ILE A 87 9.36 -5.22 2.25
C ILE A 87 9.69 -6.22 3.35
N ARG A 88 9.99 -5.71 4.55
CA ARG A 88 10.23 -6.56 5.73
C ARG A 88 9.04 -6.54 6.67
N LEU A 89 8.39 -7.69 6.86
CA LEU A 89 7.34 -7.85 7.85
C LEU A 89 7.94 -8.25 9.20
N VAL A 90 7.57 -7.54 10.25
CA VAL A 90 7.99 -7.83 11.62
C VAL A 90 6.81 -7.81 12.59
N ASP A 91 6.95 -8.51 13.71
CA ASP A 91 6.00 -8.47 14.82
C ASP A 91 6.16 -7.19 15.67
N ALA A 92 5.35 -7.06 16.71
CA ALA A 92 5.41 -5.93 17.64
C ALA A 92 6.74 -5.84 18.43
N GLN A 93 7.54 -6.91 18.43
CA GLN A 93 8.86 -6.99 19.06
C GLN A 93 9.99 -6.76 18.04
N GLY A 94 9.67 -6.48 16.77
CA GLY A 94 10.63 -6.27 15.70
C GLY A 94 11.26 -7.55 15.14
N ARG A 95 10.76 -8.73 15.51
CA ARG A 95 11.23 -10.02 14.96
C ARG A 95 10.55 -10.27 13.64
N ARG A 96 11.26 -10.89 12.69
CA ARG A 96 10.67 -11.29 11.40
C ARG A 96 9.46 -12.19 11.65
N ARG A 97 8.33 -11.87 11.03
CA ARG A 97 7.15 -12.75 11.10
C ARG A 97 7.39 -14.03 10.30
N THR A 98 6.87 -15.13 10.82
CA THR A 98 6.89 -16.45 10.15
C THR A 98 5.53 -16.83 9.58
N GLU A 99 4.50 -16.02 9.85
CA GLU A 99 3.12 -16.24 9.43
C GLU A 99 2.59 -15.02 8.70
N ALA A 100 1.76 -15.28 7.69
CA ALA A 100 1.14 -14.24 6.90
C ALA A 100 0.17 -13.41 7.75
N PRO A 101 0.12 -12.08 7.55
CA PRO A 101 -0.79 -11.22 8.31
C PRO A 101 -2.24 -11.52 7.92
N ALA A 102 -3.13 -11.59 8.90
CA ALA A 102 -4.54 -11.84 8.60
C ALA A 102 -5.17 -10.63 7.89
N PRO A 103 -6.13 -10.81 6.96
CA PRO A 103 -6.77 -9.71 6.23
C PRO A 103 -7.37 -8.63 7.13
N ASP A 104 -7.92 -9.02 8.28
CA ASP A 104 -8.48 -8.07 9.25
C ASP A 104 -7.40 -7.25 9.96
N GLU A 105 -6.19 -7.78 10.15
CA GLU A 105 -5.03 -7.04 10.68
C GLU A 105 -4.61 -5.96 9.69
N VAL A 106 -4.43 -6.35 8.43
CA VAL A 106 -4.03 -5.44 7.35
C VAL A 106 -5.11 -4.37 7.13
N ARG A 107 -6.40 -4.73 7.17
CA ARG A 107 -7.51 -3.77 7.01
C ARG A 107 -7.47 -2.64 8.03
N ARG A 108 -7.03 -2.89 9.28
CA ARG A 108 -6.91 -1.86 10.31
C ARG A 108 -5.78 -0.86 10.04
N MET A 109 -4.77 -1.27 9.26
CA MET A 109 -3.65 -0.42 8.85
C MET A 109 -3.98 0.43 7.61
N LEU A 110 -5.04 0.08 6.89
CA LEU A 110 -5.47 0.77 5.68
C LEU A 110 -6.30 2.02 6.00
N LYS A 111 -5.89 3.15 5.45
CA LYS A 111 -6.63 4.41 5.46
C LYS A 111 -7.11 4.74 4.05
N PRO A 112 -8.43 4.94 3.84
CA PRO A 112 -8.93 5.45 2.56
C PRO A 112 -8.35 6.83 2.23
N LEU A 113 -7.89 7.01 1.00
CA LEU A 113 -7.43 8.31 0.46
C LEU A 113 -8.42 8.89 -0.56
N GLY A 114 -9.59 8.27 -0.70
CA GLY A 114 -10.62 8.54 -1.69
C GLY A 114 -11.33 7.26 -2.08
N GLU A 115 -12.18 7.30 -3.11
CA GLU A 115 -13.00 6.15 -3.51
C GLU A 115 -12.21 4.99 -4.13
N ARG A 116 -11.05 5.29 -4.73
CA ARG A 116 -10.26 4.34 -5.53
C ARG A 116 -8.84 4.16 -5.05
N LYS A 117 -8.48 4.74 -3.91
CA LYS A 117 -7.13 4.64 -3.35
C LYS A 117 -7.19 4.39 -1.85
N VAL A 118 -6.35 3.48 -1.38
CA VAL A 118 -6.10 3.29 0.06
C VAL A 118 -4.61 3.33 0.32
N CYS A 119 -4.29 3.76 1.53
CA CYS A 119 -2.94 3.85 2.05
C CYS A 119 -2.74 2.84 3.17
N LEU A 120 -1.76 1.96 3.04
CA LEU A 120 -1.23 1.21 4.17
C LEU A 120 -0.19 2.09 4.86
N ARG A 121 -0.43 2.36 6.15
CA ARG A 121 0.47 3.14 7.00
C ARG A 121 0.67 2.41 8.32
N GLN A 122 1.77 2.71 9.00
CA GLN A 122 2.07 2.16 10.31
C GLN A 122 2.08 3.28 11.34
N GLY A 123 1.17 3.21 12.32
CA GLY A 123 1.01 4.25 13.32
C GLY A 123 0.78 5.64 12.70
N GLY A 124 1.63 6.60 13.07
CA GLY A 124 1.62 7.97 12.56
C GLY A 124 2.47 8.22 11.31
N SER A 125 3.00 7.17 10.66
CA SER A 125 3.86 7.32 9.49
C SER A 125 3.13 7.93 8.29
N ASP A 126 3.92 8.45 7.34
CA ASP A 126 3.49 8.66 5.96
C ASP A 126 3.02 7.35 5.33
N CYS A 127 2.43 7.46 4.14
CA CYS A 127 1.97 6.30 3.40
C CYS A 127 3.14 5.39 2.98
N LEU A 128 3.11 4.13 3.43
CA LEU A 128 4.12 3.14 3.11
C LEU A 128 3.83 2.49 1.76
N LEU A 129 2.59 2.00 1.60
CA LEU A 129 2.09 1.37 0.38
C LEU A 129 0.76 2.01 -0.02
N THR A 130 0.62 2.32 -1.30
CA THR A 130 -0.63 2.84 -1.87
C THR A 130 -1.23 1.82 -2.81
N PHE A 131 -2.46 1.41 -2.54
CA PHE A 131 -3.22 0.52 -3.42
C PHE A 131 -4.27 1.31 -4.18
N GLY A 132 -4.37 1.05 -5.49
CA GLY A 132 -5.32 1.67 -6.39
C GLY A 132 -6.31 0.66 -6.94
N LYS A 133 -7.58 1.05 -7.06
CA LYS A 133 -8.62 0.25 -7.72
C LYS A 133 -8.57 0.48 -9.24
N GLY A 134 -8.00 -0.48 -9.96
CA GLY A 134 -7.96 -0.56 -11.42
C GLY A 134 -9.18 -1.25 -12.03
N LYS A 135 -9.06 -1.68 -13.28
CA LYS A 135 -10.10 -2.48 -13.97
C LYS A 135 -10.10 -3.93 -13.48
N ASP A 136 -8.92 -4.48 -13.23
CA ASP A 136 -8.70 -5.88 -12.84
C ASP A 136 -8.67 -6.11 -11.32
N GLY A 137 -9.04 -5.08 -10.53
CA GLY A 137 -9.05 -5.15 -9.08
C GLY A 137 -8.10 -4.14 -8.41
N TRP A 138 -7.75 -4.42 -7.16
CA TRP A 138 -6.82 -3.60 -6.39
C TRP A 138 -5.39 -4.05 -6.65
N ARG A 139 -4.50 -3.11 -6.99
CA ARG A 139 -3.07 -3.37 -7.17
C ARG A 139 -2.26 -2.33 -6.43
N LEU A 140 -1.02 -2.67 -6.08
CA LEU A 140 -0.06 -1.72 -5.55
C LEU A 140 0.35 -0.73 -6.65
N VAL A 141 0.16 0.57 -6.40
CA VAL A 141 0.43 1.65 -7.37
C VAL A 141 1.41 2.70 -6.86
N GLY A 142 1.80 2.60 -5.59
CA GLY A 142 2.81 3.46 -4.98
C GLY A 142 3.46 2.78 -3.78
N MET A 143 4.75 3.04 -3.59
CA MET A 143 5.56 2.46 -2.52
C MET A 143 6.60 3.49 -2.10
N GLN A 144 6.85 3.58 -0.80
CA GLN A 144 7.90 4.45 -0.31
C GLN A 144 9.30 3.97 -0.73
N ALA A 145 10.08 4.84 -1.36
CA ALA A 145 11.40 4.54 -1.93
C ALA A 145 12.54 4.49 -0.88
N ARG A 146 12.33 3.80 0.25
CA ARG A 146 13.31 3.61 1.34
C ARG A 146 13.13 2.25 2.00
N ASP A 147 14.13 1.80 2.78
CA ASP A 147 14.03 0.55 3.55
C ASP A 147 12.74 0.52 4.39
N MET A 148 11.86 -0.42 4.07
CA MET A 148 10.51 -0.47 4.61
C MET A 148 10.35 -1.67 5.53
N THR A 149 10.22 -1.37 6.82
CA THR A 149 9.84 -2.35 7.83
C THR A 149 8.38 -2.10 8.20
N ILE A 150 7.52 -3.09 7.99
CA ILE A 150 6.10 -3.04 8.31
C ILE A 150 5.88 -3.89 9.56
N GLN A 151 5.53 -3.26 10.68
CA GLN A 151 5.08 -3.97 11.88
C GLN A 151 3.60 -4.30 11.75
N VAL A 152 3.26 -5.57 11.90
CA VAL A 152 1.87 -6.03 12.03
C VAL A 152 1.68 -6.53 13.45
N ALA A 153 0.89 -5.80 14.24
CA ALA A 153 0.56 -6.21 15.60
C ALA A 153 -0.49 -7.33 15.55
N GLU A 154 -0.18 -8.45 16.20
CA GLU A 154 -1.15 -9.51 16.47
C GLU A 154 -2.28 -8.97 17.36
N ALA A 155 -3.52 -9.29 16.99
CA ALA A 155 -4.64 -9.03 17.88
C ALA A 155 -4.46 -9.87 19.15
N ARG A 156 -4.23 -9.21 20.29
CA ARG A 156 -4.43 -9.84 21.59
C ARG A 156 -5.94 -9.95 21.81
N PHE A 157 -6.45 -11.19 21.83
CA PHE A 157 -7.81 -11.51 22.25
C PHE A 157 -7.93 -11.44 23.77
#